data_AF-A0A7C5UZ20-F1
#
_entry.id   AF-A0A7C5UZ20-F1
#
_cell.length_a   1.000
_cell.length_b   1.000
_cell.length_c   1.000
_cell.angle_alpha   90.00
_cell.angle_beta   90.00
_cell.angle_gamma   90.00
#
_symmetry.space_group_name_H-M   'P 1'
#
loop_
_entity.id
_entity.type
_entity.pdbx_description
1 polymer ?
#
loop_
_entity_poly.entity_id
_entity_poly.type
_entity_poly.pdbx_seq_one_letter_code
_entity_poly.pdbx_strand_id
1 'polypeptide(L)'
;MIWALQAGVLLVVAVVLRRILHMGREIAPQEKGPRHRKLSHPVYSSLTSEIEAHTTILGVLLNDAIEEQNSGNTELARRTLHLFDSERQRVVDLVINLQNLALKYLPAALNTIVTRTLSDRSFRSAPVSDLIRRQGNLEQFVFRSKLRFQLQLRLLRRATAILNESFEEIKRDAEANSKLIDWALAQIDLHLYDLDVLARETLLGFDAELASMPRGVMQELADEVIALTSRSSVLKTLVPAAHQQ
;
A
#
# COMPACT_ATOMS: atom_id res chain seq x y z
N MET A 1 20.92 7.76 -50.91
CA MET A 1 19.52 8.26 -51.00
C MET A 1 18.47 7.23 -50.58
N ILE A 2 18.64 5.92 -50.85
CA ILE A 2 17.65 4.87 -50.52
C ILE A 2 17.40 4.70 -49.00
N TRP A 3 18.43 4.88 -48.17
CA TRP A 3 18.33 4.78 -46.70
C TRP A 3 17.44 5.87 -46.06
N ALA A 4 17.49 7.09 -46.61
CA ALA A 4 16.64 8.19 -46.12
C ALA A 4 15.16 7.94 -46.43
N LEU A 5 14.89 7.24 -47.54
CA LEU A 5 13.54 6.90 -47.97
C LEU A 5 12.94 5.77 -47.11
N GLN A 6 13.75 4.77 -46.74
CA GLN A 6 13.36 3.72 -45.79
C GLN A 6 13.10 4.27 -44.39
N ALA A 7 13.94 5.20 -43.90
CA ALA A 7 13.72 5.86 -42.63
C ALA A 7 12.43 6.70 -42.64
N GLY A 8 12.15 7.39 -43.75
CA GLY A 8 10.91 8.14 -43.93
C GLY A 8 9.67 7.26 -43.89
N VAL A 9 9.69 6.10 -44.56
CA VAL A 9 8.57 5.16 -44.56
C VAL A 9 8.33 4.58 -43.16
N LEU A 10 9.39 4.19 -42.44
CA LEU A 10 9.27 3.71 -41.06
C LEU A 10 8.67 4.76 -40.13
N LEU A 11 9.06 6.03 -40.29
CA LEU A 11 8.55 7.13 -39.48
C LEU A 11 7.07 7.41 -39.77
N VAL A 12 6.67 7.37 -41.05
CA VAL A 12 5.26 7.52 -41.44
C VAL A 12 4.42 6.35 -40.91
N VAL A 13 4.91 5.11 -41.05
CA VAL A 13 4.23 3.92 -40.53
C VAL A 13 4.09 4.00 -39.00
N ALA A 14 5.13 4.44 -38.28
CA ALA A 14 5.08 4.64 -36.84
C ALA A 14 4.06 5.72 -36.43
N VAL A 15 3.99 6.83 -37.16
CA VAL A 15 3.01 7.92 -36.91
C VAL A 15 1.58 7.46 -37.21
N VAL A 16 1.38 6.73 -38.30
CA VAL A 16 0.06 6.19 -38.67
C VAL A 16 -0.40 5.13 -37.67
N LEU A 17 0.47 4.20 -37.27
CA LEU A 17 0.18 3.25 -36.18
C LEU A 17 -0.15 3.98 -34.88
N ARG A 18 0.63 5.01 -34.51
CA ARG A 18 0.34 5.81 -33.31
C ARG A 18 -1.03 6.49 -33.38
N ARG A 19 -1.45 6.92 -34.57
CA ARG A 19 -2.73 7.61 -34.80
C ARG A 19 -3.92 6.64 -34.84
N ILE A 20 -3.76 5.47 -35.45
CA ILE A 20 -4.78 4.41 -35.48
C ILE A 20 -4.96 3.82 -34.08
N LEU A 21 -3.86 3.57 -33.36
CA LEU A 21 -3.86 3.03 -32.00
C LEU A 21 -4.19 4.07 -30.90
N HIS A 22 -4.52 5.32 -31.26
CA HIS A 22 -4.83 6.40 -30.31
C HIS A 22 -3.73 6.67 -29.24
N MET A 23 -2.47 6.32 -29.51
CA MET A 23 -1.31 6.41 -28.59
C MET A 23 -0.76 7.85 -28.38
N GLY A 24 -1.62 8.86 -28.41
CA GLY A 24 -1.20 10.26 -28.22
C GLY A 24 -2.33 11.23 -27.94
N ARG A 25 -3.55 10.72 -27.72
CA ARG A 25 -4.69 11.57 -27.38
C ARG A 25 -5.46 10.96 -26.22
N GLU A 26 -4.78 10.88 -25.09
CA GLU A 26 -5.42 10.88 -23.79
C GLU A 26 -4.87 12.09 -23.02
N ILE A 27 -5.45 13.27 -23.28
CA ILE A 27 -5.93 14.00 -22.11
C ILE A 27 -7.07 13.12 -21.65
N ALA A 28 -6.77 12.14 -20.80
CA ALA A 28 -7.81 11.37 -20.16
C ALA A 28 -8.69 12.43 -19.49
N PRO A 29 -9.97 12.55 -19.86
CA PRO A 29 -10.90 13.13 -18.91
C PRO A 29 -10.64 12.35 -17.62
N GLN A 30 -10.62 13.06 -16.50
CA GLN A 30 -10.70 12.45 -15.19
C GLN A 30 -12.04 11.71 -15.16
N GLU A 31 -12.12 10.55 -15.80
CA GLU A 31 -13.24 9.65 -15.73
C GLU A 31 -13.30 9.34 -14.25
N LYS A 32 -14.32 9.90 -13.61
CA LYS A 32 -14.82 9.39 -12.35
C LYS A 32 -14.99 7.90 -12.61
N GLY A 33 -14.01 7.11 -12.14
CA GLY A 33 -13.98 5.68 -12.36
C GLY A 33 -15.35 5.10 -12.01
N PRO A 34 -15.75 4.00 -12.69
CA PRO A 34 -17.09 3.43 -12.52
C PRO A 34 -17.37 3.37 -11.03
N ARG A 35 -18.46 4.02 -10.56
CA ARG A 35 -18.85 4.07 -9.15
C ARG A 35 -18.71 2.65 -8.61
N HIS A 36 -17.62 2.39 -7.88
CA HIS A 36 -17.37 1.08 -7.32
C HIS A 36 -18.53 0.86 -6.38
N ARG A 37 -19.39 -0.09 -6.75
CA ARG A 37 -20.44 -0.56 -5.88
C ARG A 37 -19.65 -1.14 -4.72
N LYS A 38 -19.51 -0.40 -3.61
CA LYS A 38 -18.92 -0.90 -2.36
C LYS A 38 -19.62 -2.23 -2.12
N LEU A 39 -18.96 -3.34 -2.45
CA LEU A 39 -19.43 -4.63 -2.03
C LEU A 39 -19.08 -4.60 -0.55
N SER A 40 -20.08 -4.21 0.24
CA SER A 40 -20.03 -4.19 1.69
C SER A 40 -19.99 -5.64 2.19
N HIS A 41 -18.97 -6.39 1.76
CA HIS A 41 -18.70 -7.70 2.29
C HIS A 41 -18.23 -7.48 3.72
N PRO A 42 -18.84 -8.12 4.73
CA PRO A 42 -18.52 -7.90 6.14
C PRO A 42 -17.02 -8.02 6.44
N VAL A 43 -16.36 -8.91 5.69
CA VAL A 43 -14.92 -9.17 5.69
C VAL A 43 -14.09 -7.94 5.32
N TYR A 44 -14.49 -7.20 4.28
CA TYR A 44 -13.80 -5.97 3.87
C TYR A 44 -13.95 -4.88 4.93
N SER A 45 -15.18 -4.66 5.43
CA SER A 45 -15.44 -3.65 6.46
C SER A 45 -14.67 -3.92 7.76
N SER A 46 -14.51 -5.19 8.15
CA SER A 46 -13.74 -5.57 9.34
C SER A 46 -12.26 -5.25 9.16
N LEU A 47 -11.67 -5.61 8.02
CA LEU A 47 -10.27 -5.30 7.69
C LEU A 47 -10.01 -3.80 7.64
N THR A 48 -10.88 -3.05 6.98
CA THR A 48 -10.76 -1.59 6.89
C THR A 48 -10.80 -0.97 8.27
N SER A 49 -11.78 -1.35 9.11
CA SER A 49 -11.89 -0.82 10.47
C SER A 49 -10.69 -1.14 11.34
N GLU A 50 -10.08 -2.33 11.18
CA GLU A 50 -8.91 -2.72 11.96
C GLU A 50 -7.65 -1.97 11.53
N ILE A 51 -7.41 -1.85 10.23
CA ILE A 51 -6.31 -1.04 9.70
C ILE A 51 -6.46 0.42 10.13
N GLU A 52 -7.66 1.00 10.01
CA GLU A 52 -7.95 2.37 10.46
C GLU A 52 -7.71 2.55 11.97
N ALA A 53 -8.05 1.55 12.78
CA ALA A 53 -7.79 1.60 14.22
C ALA A 53 -6.28 1.62 14.52
N HIS A 54 -5.49 0.73 13.92
CA HIS A 54 -4.05 0.71 14.14
C HIS A 54 -3.35 1.95 13.56
N THR A 55 -3.75 2.46 12.39
CA THR A 55 -3.16 3.70 11.85
C THR A 55 -3.49 4.91 12.72
N THR A 56 -4.68 4.95 13.32
CA THR A 56 -5.03 5.99 14.32
C THR A 56 -4.16 5.88 15.56
N ILE A 57 -3.96 4.67 16.10
CA ILE A 57 -3.06 4.43 17.25
C ILE A 57 -1.64 4.89 16.93
N LEU A 58 -1.13 4.58 15.74
CA LEU A 58 0.19 5.01 15.30
C LEU A 58 0.32 6.53 15.22
N GLY A 59 -0.70 7.22 14.71
CA GLY A 59 -0.72 8.68 14.68
C GLY A 59 -0.66 9.30 16.08
N VAL A 60 -1.40 8.73 17.04
CA VAL A 60 -1.37 9.18 18.44
C VAL A 60 0.02 8.94 19.05
N LEU A 61 0.56 7.72 18.94
CA LEU A 61 1.87 7.37 19.51
C LEU A 61 3.00 8.23 18.92
N LEU A 62 2.95 8.55 17.63
CA LEU A 62 3.96 9.40 17.01
C LEU A 62 3.86 10.84 17.51
N ASN A 63 2.64 11.40 17.63
CA ASN A 63 2.45 12.72 18.20
C ASN A 63 2.93 12.78 19.66
N ASP A 64 2.58 11.81 20.48
CA ASP A 64 3.04 11.71 21.87
C ASP A 64 4.58 11.65 21.94
N ALA A 65 5.22 10.88 21.07
CA ALA A 65 6.68 10.82 21.00
C ALA A 65 7.32 12.16 20.62
N ILE A 66 6.71 12.91 19.70
CA ILE A 66 7.16 14.25 19.30
C ILE A 66 6.97 15.25 20.44
N GLU A 67 5.84 15.22 21.13
CA GLU A 67 5.54 16.11 22.26
C GLU A 67 6.50 15.88 23.44
N GLU A 68 6.78 14.62 23.79
CA GLU A 68 7.74 14.27 24.83
C GLU A 68 9.16 14.70 24.45
N GLN A 69 9.55 14.55 23.18
CA GLN A 69 10.85 15.01 22.69
C GLN A 69 10.98 16.54 22.76
N ASN A 70 9.95 17.27 22.32
CA ASN A 70 9.91 18.74 22.39
C ASN A 70 9.92 19.28 23.83
N SER A 71 9.39 18.49 24.77
CA SER A 71 9.40 18.81 26.21
C SER A 71 10.73 18.48 26.90
N GLY A 72 11.69 17.90 26.17
CA GLY A 72 13.00 17.49 26.70
C GLY A 72 13.03 16.12 27.36
N ASN A 73 11.93 15.36 27.31
CA ASN A 73 11.80 14.03 27.89
C ASN A 73 12.22 12.93 26.90
N THR A 74 13.46 12.97 26.42
CA THR A 74 13.96 12.07 25.36
C THR A 74 13.83 10.58 25.69
N GLU A 75 13.94 10.20 26.97
CA GLU A 75 13.72 8.80 27.41
C GLU A 75 12.26 8.35 27.21
N LEU A 76 11.28 9.22 27.49
CA LEU A 76 9.86 8.92 27.27
C LEU A 76 9.53 8.89 25.78
N ALA A 77 10.09 9.82 25.00
CA ALA A 77 9.96 9.82 23.54
C ALA A 77 10.46 8.48 22.94
N ARG A 78 11.62 7.98 23.39
CA ARG A 78 12.14 6.68 22.95
C ARG A 78 11.26 5.50 23.33
N ARG A 79 10.75 5.46 24.57
CA ARG A 79 9.82 4.40 25.00
C ARG A 79 8.56 4.40 24.15
N THR A 80 8.03 5.57 23.84
CA THR A 80 6.86 5.73 22.98
C THR A 80 7.16 5.30 21.55
N LEU A 81 8.36 5.58 21.03
CA LEU A 81 8.80 5.07 19.73
C LEU A 81 8.93 3.53 19.67
N HIS A 82 9.34 2.88 20.76
CA HIS A 82 9.32 1.40 20.81
C HIS A 82 7.90 0.84 20.76
N LEU A 83 6.93 1.49 21.42
CA LEU A 83 5.52 1.13 21.30
C LEU A 83 5.00 1.34 19.87
N PHE A 84 5.33 2.50 19.28
CA PHE A 84 5.01 2.81 17.89
C PHE A 84 5.53 1.73 16.94
N ASP A 85 6.79 1.31 17.08
CA ASP A 85 7.37 0.27 16.22
C ASP A 85 6.63 -1.06 16.33
N SER A 86 6.25 -1.46 17.54
CA SER A 86 5.51 -2.71 17.74
C SER A 86 4.13 -2.69 17.07
N GLU A 87 3.40 -1.57 17.12
CA GLU A 87 2.13 -1.41 16.43
C GLU A 87 2.30 -1.25 14.91
N ARG A 88 3.38 -0.58 14.48
CA ARG A 88 3.69 -0.38 13.06
C ARG A 88 3.96 -1.74 12.41
N GLN A 89 4.73 -2.59 13.08
CA GLN A 89 5.02 -3.94 12.59
C GLN A 89 3.72 -4.75 12.41
N ARG A 90 2.75 -4.63 13.33
CA ARG A 90 1.44 -5.29 13.18
C ARG A 90 0.70 -4.83 11.93
N VAL A 91 0.69 -3.52 11.64
CA VAL A 91 0.07 -2.98 10.40
C VAL A 91 0.80 -3.49 9.17
N VAL A 92 2.14 -3.45 9.17
CA VAL A 92 2.95 -3.95 8.06
C VAL A 92 2.66 -5.42 7.79
N ASP A 93 2.63 -6.26 8.83
CA ASP A 93 2.34 -7.68 8.71
C ASP A 93 0.92 -7.91 8.17
N LEU A 94 -0.08 -7.15 8.65
CA LEU A 94 -1.46 -7.23 8.17
C LEU A 94 -1.55 -6.87 6.68
N VAL A 95 -0.89 -5.79 6.26
CA VAL A 95 -0.85 -5.36 4.85
C VAL A 95 -0.15 -6.39 3.97
N ILE A 96 1.00 -6.93 4.39
CA ILE A 96 1.73 -7.97 3.67
C ILE A 96 0.89 -9.24 3.54
N ASN A 97 0.23 -9.66 4.62
CA ASN A 97 -0.64 -10.84 4.61
C ASN A 97 -1.83 -10.64 3.67
N LEU A 98 -2.44 -9.46 3.67
CA LEU A 98 -3.52 -9.13 2.74
C LEU A 98 -3.05 -9.16 1.27
N GLN A 99 -1.86 -8.61 0.98
CA GLN A 99 -1.25 -8.67 -0.35
C GLN A 99 -0.94 -10.12 -0.79
N ASN A 100 -0.49 -10.97 0.14
CA ASN A 100 -0.24 -12.38 -0.14
C ASN A 100 -1.54 -13.14 -0.42
N LEU A 101 -2.59 -12.83 0.33
CA LEU A 101 -3.91 -13.43 0.19
C LEU A 101 -4.53 -13.02 -1.15
N ALA A 102 -4.43 -11.74 -1.52
CA ALA A 102 -4.80 -11.23 -2.85
C ALA A 102 -4.05 -11.97 -3.98
N LEU A 103 -2.72 -12.13 -3.86
CA LEU A 103 -1.95 -12.89 -4.85
C LEU A 103 -2.35 -14.37 -4.94
N LYS A 104 -2.72 -14.99 -3.81
CA LYS A 104 -3.14 -16.39 -3.73
C LYS A 104 -4.46 -16.64 -4.45
N TYR A 105 -5.44 -15.76 -4.27
CA TYR A 105 -6.78 -15.94 -4.83
C TYR A 105 -6.98 -15.28 -6.20
N LEU A 106 -6.05 -14.44 -6.65
CA LEU A 106 -6.07 -13.84 -7.98
C LEU A 106 -6.36 -14.85 -9.12
N PRO A 107 -5.81 -16.09 -9.14
CA PRO A 107 -6.15 -17.10 -10.14
C PRO A 107 -7.65 -17.41 -10.25
N ALA A 108 -8.41 -17.34 -9.15
CA ALA A 108 -9.83 -17.65 -9.10
C ALA A 108 -10.74 -16.49 -9.58
N ALA A 109 -10.23 -15.27 -9.68
CA ALA A 109 -10.97 -14.12 -10.19
C ALA A 109 -11.49 -14.35 -11.61
N LEU A 110 -12.82 -14.20 -11.79
CA LEU A 110 -13.54 -14.49 -13.04
C LEU A 110 -13.51 -13.32 -14.04
N ASN A 111 -13.45 -12.08 -13.54
CA ASN A 111 -13.67 -10.88 -14.33
C ASN A 111 -12.42 -10.02 -14.48
N THR A 112 -12.50 -9.01 -15.35
CA THR A 112 -11.47 -7.97 -15.45
C THR A 112 -11.43 -7.15 -14.16
N ILE A 113 -10.32 -7.26 -13.44
CA ILE A 113 -10.03 -6.43 -12.26
C ILE A 113 -9.60 -5.04 -12.75
N VAL A 114 -10.25 -4.01 -12.24
CA VAL A 114 -9.88 -2.61 -12.50
C VAL A 114 -8.63 -2.31 -11.68
N THR A 115 -7.49 -2.17 -12.36
CA THR A 115 -6.23 -1.76 -11.73
C THR A 115 -6.18 -0.26 -11.53
N ARG A 116 -5.69 0.15 -10.36
CA ARG A 116 -5.49 1.57 -10.03
C ARG A 116 -4.02 1.90 -10.28
N THR A 117 -3.77 3.01 -10.96
CA THR A 117 -2.39 3.46 -11.19
C THR A 117 -1.83 4.10 -9.93
N LEU A 118 -0.69 3.60 -9.47
CA LEU A 118 0.05 4.20 -8.37
C LEU A 118 0.82 5.43 -8.90
N SER A 119 0.58 6.59 -8.32
CA SER A 119 1.34 7.81 -8.63
C SER A 119 2.47 7.99 -7.62
N ASP A 120 3.66 8.30 -8.11
CA ASP A 120 4.84 8.70 -7.32
C ASP A 120 4.55 9.91 -6.42
N ARG A 121 3.67 10.81 -6.87
CA ARG A 121 3.23 12.00 -6.11
C ARG A 121 2.35 11.69 -4.91
N SER A 122 1.78 10.50 -4.85
CA SER A 122 0.97 10.07 -3.72
C SER A 122 1.82 9.69 -2.51
N PHE A 123 3.13 9.49 -2.70
CA PHE A 123 4.07 9.08 -1.66
C PHE A 123 5.02 10.24 -1.31
N ARG A 124 5.37 10.34 -0.03
CA ARG A 124 6.19 11.42 0.53
C ARG A 124 7.60 10.97 0.86
N SER A 125 7.82 9.70 1.19
CA SER A 125 9.16 9.20 1.44
C SER A 125 9.92 9.04 0.11
N ALA A 126 11.17 9.51 0.10
CA ALA A 126 12.07 9.32 -1.03
C ALA A 126 12.17 7.86 -1.51
N PRO A 127 12.37 6.85 -0.63
CA PRO A 127 12.58 5.48 -1.09
C PRO A 127 11.35 4.87 -1.79
N VAL A 128 10.14 5.15 -1.31
CA VAL A 128 8.90 4.65 -1.94
C VAL A 128 8.59 5.44 -3.21
N SER A 129 8.66 6.77 -3.15
CA SER A 129 8.40 7.62 -4.33
C SER A 129 9.35 7.26 -5.49
N ASP A 130 10.63 7.03 -5.21
CA ASP A 130 11.61 6.62 -6.22
C ASP A 130 11.32 5.26 -6.84
N LEU A 131 10.88 4.28 -6.04
CA LEU A 131 10.47 2.98 -6.54
C LEU A 131 9.30 3.12 -7.51
N ILE A 132 8.25 3.84 -7.10
CA ILE A 132 7.04 4.03 -7.90
C ILE A 132 7.35 4.84 -9.18
N ARG A 133 8.20 5.86 -9.09
CA ARG A 133 8.65 6.62 -10.27
C ARG A 133 9.37 5.74 -11.29
N ARG A 134 10.20 4.80 -10.83
CA ARG A 134 10.97 3.89 -11.71
C ARG A 134 10.12 2.76 -12.28
N GLN A 135 9.17 2.23 -11.50
CA GLN A 135 8.45 1.00 -11.82
C GLN A 135 6.96 1.17 -12.16
N GLY A 136 6.34 2.28 -11.79
CA GLY A 136 4.90 2.54 -12.00
C GLY A 136 4.47 2.56 -13.47
N ASN A 137 5.40 2.84 -14.39
CA ASN A 137 5.13 2.86 -15.84
C ASN A 137 5.00 1.46 -16.47
N LEU A 138 5.39 0.39 -15.77
CA LEU A 138 5.30 -0.99 -16.29
C LEU A 138 3.85 -1.43 -16.54
N GLU A 139 2.88 -0.89 -15.79
CA GLU A 139 1.45 -1.22 -15.92
C GLU A 139 0.87 -0.75 -17.27
N GLN A 140 1.41 0.31 -17.86
CA GLN A 140 0.94 0.87 -19.13
C GLN A 140 1.17 -0.10 -20.30
N PHE A 141 2.19 -0.96 -20.22
CA PHE A 141 2.57 -1.87 -21.30
C PHE A 141 1.83 -3.21 -21.29
N VAL A 142 1.06 -3.51 -20.24
CA VAL A 142 0.43 -4.82 -20.07
C VAL A 142 -1.06 -4.77 -20.38
N PHE A 143 -1.54 -5.32 -21.49
CA PHE A 143 -2.97 -5.21 -21.83
C PHE A 143 -3.91 -6.14 -21.05
N ARG A 144 -3.38 -7.17 -20.36
CA ARG A 144 -4.19 -8.12 -19.58
C ARG A 144 -4.44 -7.59 -18.17
N SER A 145 -5.70 -7.33 -17.82
CA SER A 145 -6.12 -6.80 -16.51
C SER A 145 -5.57 -7.59 -15.31
N LYS A 146 -5.64 -8.92 -15.36
CA LYS A 146 -5.14 -9.81 -14.30
C LYS A 146 -3.62 -9.71 -14.12
N LEU A 147 -2.88 -9.58 -15.22
CA LEU A 147 -1.43 -9.41 -15.17
C LEU A 147 -1.05 -8.00 -14.70
N ARG A 148 -1.79 -6.96 -15.10
CA ARG A 148 -1.65 -5.61 -14.54
C ARG A 148 -1.84 -5.64 -13.02
N PHE A 149 -2.89 -6.29 -12.54
CA PHE A 149 -3.20 -6.34 -11.10
C PHE A 149 -2.13 -7.12 -10.33
N GLN A 150 -1.65 -8.23 -10.89
CA GLN A 150 -0.53 -8.97 -10.31
C GLN A 150 0.74 -8.11 -10.21
N LEU A 151 1.03 -7.28 -11.21
CA LEU A 151 2.17 -6.35 -11.17
C LEU A 151 1.95 -5.27 -10.12
N GLN A 152 0.75 -4.71 -10.02
CA GLN A 152 0.40 -3.74 -8.99
C GLN A 152 0.60 -4.32 -7.58
N LEU A 153 0.11 -5.53 -7.30
CA LEU A 153 0.30 -6.21 -6.01
C LEU A 153 1.78 -6.47 -5.71
N ARG A 154 2.57 -6.85 -6.72
CA ARG A 154 4.03 -7.03 -6.55
C ARG A 154 4.72 -5.70 -6.26
N LEU A 155 4.30 -4.62 -6.90
CA LEU A 155 4.83 -3.28 -6.66
C LEU A 155 4.49 -2.79 -5.26
N LEU A 156 3.24 -2.95 -4.80
CA LEU A 156 2.81 -2.66 -3.43
C LEU A 156 3.61 -3.45 -2.39
N ARG A 157 3.82 -4.74 -2.62
CA ARG A 157 4.63 -5.59 -1.74
C ARG A 157 6.09 -5.13 -1.69
N ARG A 158 6.66 -4.76 -2.83
CA ARG A 158 8.03 -4.23 -2.88
C ARG A 158 8.14 -2.88 -2.18
N ALA A 159 7.17 -1.99 -2.37
CA ALA A 159 7.11 -0.70 -1.68
C ALA A 159 7.02 -0.88 -0.16
N THR A 160 6.16 -1.80 0.30
CA THR A 160 6.01 -2.13 1.73
C THR A 160 7.32 -2.65 2.32
N ALA A 161 8.03 -3.53 1.60
CA ALA A 161 9.32 -4.05 2.05
C ALA A 161 10.41 -2.96 2.14
N ILE A 162 10.50 -2.08 1.14
CA ILE A 162 11.46 -0.98 1.12
C ILE A 162 11.15 0.03 2.24
N LEU A 163 9.88 0.33 2.46
CA LEU A 163 9.46 1.21 3.55
C LEU A 163 9.85 0.64 4.92
N ASN A 164 9.66 -0.67 5.10
CA ASN A 164 10.06 -1.37 6.32
C ASN A 164 11.59 -1.36 6.52
N GLU A 165 12.36 -1.66 5.48
CA GLU A 165 13.82 -1.63 5.51
C GLU A 165 14.36 -0.24 5.86
N SER A 166 13.84 0.80 5.19
CA SER A 166 14.23 2.19 5.44
C SER A 166 13.86 2.65 6.85
N PHE A 167 12.71 2.22 7.38
CA PHE A 167 12.33 2.50 8.76
C PHE A 167 13.32 1.90 9.76
N GLU A 168 13.72 0.64 9.58
CA GLU A 168 14.69 -0.02 10.47
C GLU A 168 16.07 0.63 10.43
N GLU A 169 16.47 1.22 9.30
CA GLU A 169 17.70 2.02 9.21
C GLU A 169 17.60 3.28 10.05
N ILE A 170 16.52 4.05 9.89
CA ILE A 170 16.30 5.30 10.64
C ILE A 170 16.24 5.06 12.14
N LYS A 171 15.57 3.99 12.55
CA LYS A 171 15.50 3.56 13.95
C LYS A 171 16.90 3.27 14.50
N ARG A 172 17.70 2.47 13.79
CA ARG A 172 19.08 2.14 14.19
C ARG A 172 19.94 3.39 14.32
N ASP A 173 19.81 4.34 13.40
CA ASP A 173 20.54 5.62 13.44
C ASP A 173 20.14 6.48 14.64
N ALA A 174 18.83 6.52 14.97
CA ALA A 174 18.32 7.24 16.12
C ALA A 174 18.74 6.61 17.47
N GLU A 175 18.82 5.29 17.53
CA GLU A 175 19.33 4.54 18.69
C GLU A 175 20.84 4.74 18.87
N ALA A 176 21.60 4.75 17.78
CA ALA A 176 23.05 4.94 17.80
C ALA A 176 23.45 6.38 18.15
N ASN A 177 22.65 7.38 17.74
CA ASN A 177 22.95 8.78 17.98
C ASN A 177 21.71 9.55 18.42
N SER A 178 21.66 9.88 19.71
CA SER A 178 20.57 10.64 20.33
C SER A 178 20.29 12.00 19.69
N LYS A 179 21.29 12.60 19.03
CA LYS A 179 21.12 13.89 18.35
C LYS A 179 20.34 13.79 17.04
N LEU A 180 20.13 12.57 16.52
CA LEU A 180 19.39 12.33 15.29
C LEU A 180 17.90 12.06 15.54
N ILE A 181 17.43 12.05 16.79
CA ILE A 181 16.05 11.69 17.11
C ILE A 181 15.03 12.64 16.47
N ASP A 182 15.30 13.94 16.43
CA ASP A 182 14.39 14.93 15.81
C ASP A 182 14.29 14.70 14.30
N TRP A 183 15.41 14.39 13.65
CA TRP A 183 15.42 14.01 12.23
C TRP A 183 14.67 12.69 12.00
N ALA A 184 14.90 11.69 12.87
CA ALA A 184 14.26 10.40 12.77
C ALA A 184 12.74 10.51 12.91
N LEU A 185 12.24 11.29 13.88
CA LEU A 185 10.80 11.56 14.05
C LEU A 185 10.18 12.18 12.79
N ALA A 186 10.86 13.16 12.18
CA ALA A 186 10.39 13.77 10.94
C ALA A 186 10.33 12.75 9.78
N GLN A 187 11.28 11.83 9.69
CA GLN A 187 11.24 10.78 8.66
C GLN A 187 10.18 9.72 8.96
N ILE A 188 9.99 9.36 10.23
CA ILE A 188 8.97 8.39 10.67
C ILE A 188 7.57 8.90 10.32
N ASP A 189 7.30 10.21 10.43
CA ASP A 189 6.04 10.81 9.99
C ASP A 189 5.78 10.60 8.48
N LEU A 190 6.80 10.81 7.64
CA LEU A 190 6.70 10.53 6.21
C LEU A 190 6.44 9.05 5.93
N HIS A 191 7.08 8.16 6.70
CA HIS A 191 6.88 6.72 6.57
C HIS A 191 5.50 6.26 7.03
N LEU A 192 4.94 6.86 8.09
CA LEU A 192 3.59 6.58 8.55
C LEU A 192 2.56 6.98 7.48
N TYR A 193 2.74 8.15 6.87
CA TYR A 193 1.90 8.59 5.77
C TYR A 193 1.94 7.60 4.59
N ASP A 194 3.13 7.18 4.17
CA ASP A 194 3.28 6.23 3.06
C ASP A 194 2.73 4.84 3.39
N LEU A 195 2.83 4.41 4.66
CA LEU A 195 2.23 3.16 5.12
C LEU A 195 0.70 3.21 5.04
N ASP A 196 0.06 4.33 5.42
CA ASP A 196 -1.39 4.51 5.26
C ASP A 196 -1.81 4.46 3.78
N VAL A 197 -1.06 5.12 2.90
CA VAL A 197 -1.32 5.08 1.44
C VAL A 197 -1.19 3.65 0.91
N LEU A 198 -0.15 2.90 1.29
CA LEU A 198 0.04 1.51 0.89
C LEU A 198 -1.08 0.59 1.41
N ALA A 199 -1.48 0.75 2.67
CA ALA A 199 -2.56 -0.01 3.27
C ALA A 199 -3.89 0.25 2.55
N ARG A 200 -4.18 1.51 2.26
CA ARG A 200 -5.37 1.94 1.54
C ARG A 200 -5.42 1.40 0.11
N GLU A 201 -4.35 1.52 -0.66
CA GLU A 201 -4.30 1.00 -2.03
C GLU A 201 -4.37 -0.54 -2.05
N THR A 202 -3.79 -1.21 -1.05
CA THR A 202 -3.95 -2.66 -0.87
C THR A 202 -5.42 -3.04 -0.61
N LEU A 203 -6.10 -2.33 0.29
CA LEU A 203 -7.52 -2.55 0.57
C LEU A 203 -8.40 -2.32 -0.66
N LEU A 204 -8.17 -1.22 -1.40
CA LEU A 204 -8.94 -0.91 -2.61
C LEU A 204 -8.71 -1.96 -3.70
N GLY A 205 -7.47 -2.45 -3.85
CA GLY A 205 -7.17 -3.56 -4.75
C GLY A 205 -7.90 -4.83 -4.33
N PHE A 206 -7.90 -5.15 -3.03
CA PHE A 206 -8.59 -6.32 -2.49
C PHE A 206 -10.11 -6.25 -2.66
N ASP A 207 -10.75 -5.09 -2.47
CA ASP A 207 -12.19 -4.90 -2.73
C ASP A 207 -12.53 -5.16 -4.21
N ALA A 208 -11.70 -4.66 -5.12
CA ALA A 208 -11.86 -4.91 -6.55
C ALA A 208 -11.71 -6.40 -6.90
N GLU A 209 -10.81 -7.11 -6.21
CA GLU A 209 -10.62 -8.54 -6.37
C GLU A 209 -11.83 -9.32 -5.85
N LEU A 210 -12.32 -9.01 -4.64
CA LEU A 210 -13.52 -9.60 -4.03
C LEU A 210 -14.74 -9.47 -4.94
N ALA A 211 -14.91 -8.30 -5.58
CA ALA A 211 -15.99 -8.07 -6.52
C ALA A 211 -15.94 -8.99 -7.76
N SER A 212 -14.78 -9.56 -8.07
CA SER A 212 -14.54 -10.44 -9.22
C SER A 212 -14.54 -11.94 -8.89
N MET A 213 -14.73 -12.31 -7.61
CA MET A 213 -14.62 -13.69 -7.15
C MET A 213 -15.88 -14.56 -7.39
N PRO A 214 -15.71 -15.86 -7.68
CA PRO A 214 -16.79 -16.83 -7.62
C PRO A 214 -17.29 -17.03 -6.18
N ARG A 215 -18.62 -17.19 -6.00
CA ARG A 215 -19.23 -17.43 -4.68
C ARG A 215 -18.67 -18.66 -3.94
N GLY A 216 -18.23 -19.68 -4.67
CA GLY A 216 -17.66 -20.91 -4.08
C GLY A 216 -16.33 -20.71 -3.36
N VAL A 217 -15.57 -19.66 -3.70
CA VAL A 217 -14.26 -19.35 -3.11
C VAL A 217 -14.36 -18.29 -2.01
N MET A 218 -15.48 -17.55 -1.98
CA MET A 218 -15.70 -16.45 -1.02
C MET A 218 -15.73 -16.90 0.43
N GLN A 219 -16.21 -18.12 0.73
CA GLN A 219 -16.27 -18.62 2.10
C GLN A 219 -14.88 -18.93 2.65
N GLU A 220 -14.06 -19.65 1.88
CA GLU A 220 -12.67 -19.96 2.24
C GLU A 220 -11.84 -18.67 2.42
N LEU A 221 -12.02 -17.73 1.50
CA LEU A 221 -11.40 -16.40 1.56
C LEU A 221 -11.82 -15.62 2.81
N ALA A 222 -13.11 -15.65 3.16
CA ALA A 222 -13.63 -14.99 4.36
C ALA A 222 -13.02 -15.60 5.63
N ASP A 223 -12.93 -16.92 5.71
CA ASP A 223 -12.36 -17.63 6.86
C ASP A 223 -10.87 -17.28 7.04
N GLU A 224 -10.10 -17.20 5.95
CA GLU A 224 -8.70 -16.79 6.00
C GLU A 224 -8.52 -15.33 6.44
N VAL A 225 -9.38 -14.42 5.97
CA VAL A 225 -9.35 -13.03 6.41
C VAL A 225 -9.74 -12.89 7.89
N ILE A 226 -10.74 -13.64 8.36
CA ILE A 226 -11.09 -13.68 9.79
C ILE A 226 -9.92 -14.22 10.62
N ALA A 227 -9.21 -15.22 10.11
CA ALA A 227 -7.99 -15.72 10.76
C ALA A 227 -6.87 -14.69 10.81
N LEU A 228 -6.74 -13.81 9.80
CA LEU A 228 -5.78 -12.69 9.82
C LEU A 228 -6.13 -11.66 10.89
N THR A 229 -7.36 -11.13 10.84
CA THR A 229 -7.86 -10.09 11.76
C THR A 229 -7.89 -10.57 13.21
N SER A 230 -8.24 -11.83 13.46
CA SER A 230 -8.24 -12.39 14.83
C SER A 230 -6.85 -12.53 15.47
N ARG A 231 -5.77 -12.48 14.68
CA ARG A 231 -4.38 -12.48 15.16
C ARG A 231 -3.85 -11.08 15.42
N SER A 232 -4.34 -10.08 14.67
CA SER A 232 -3.95 -8.67 14.79
C SER A 232 -4.88 -7.83 15.68
N SER A 233 -6.05 -8.34 16.05
CA SER A 233 -7.11 -7.54 16.68
C SER A 233 -6.67 -6.78 17.93
N VAL A 234 -6.74 -5.45 17.85
CA VAL A 234 -6.60 -4.51 18.99
C VAL A 234 -7.56 -4.85 20.15
N LEU A 235 -8.74 -5.40 19.83
CA LEU A 235 -9.79 -5.72 20.79
C LEU A 235 -9.48 -6.91 21.72
N LYS A 236 -8.51 -7.77 21.38
CA LYS A 236 -8.05 -8.82 22.31
C LYS A 236 -7.15 -8.29 23.41
N THR A 237 -6.48 -7.16 23.19
CA THR A 237 -5.59 -6.52 24.17
C THR A 237 -6.29 -5.57 25.14
N LEU A 238 -7.57 -5.25 24.91
CA LEU A 238 -8.35 -4.34 25.76
C LEU A 238 -9.36 -5.04 26.69
N VAL A 239 -9.41 -6.38 26.74
CA VAL A 239 -10.08 -7.07 27.85
C VAL A 239 -9.12 -7.00 29.05
N PRO A 240 -9.43 -6.19 30.08
CA PRO A 240 -8.56 -6.12 31.24
C PRO A 240 -8.55 -7.48 31.93
N ALA A 241 -7.44 -7.76 32.61
CA ALA A 241 -7.30 -8.77 33.65
C ALA A 241 -8.27 -8.48 34.82
N ALA A 242 -9.57 -8.58 34.54
CA ALA A 242 -10.66 -8.38 35.46
C ALA A 242 -11.55 -9.61 35.42
N HIS A 243 -10.99 -10.77 35.73
CA HIS A 243 -11.69 -11.88 36.38
C HIS A 243 -10.75 -12.45 37.44
N GLN A 244 -10.94 -11.94 38.66
CA GLN A 244 -10.47 -12.49 39.92
C GLN A 244 -11.04 -13.90 40.11
N GLN A 245 -10.21 -14.85 40.55
CA GLN A 245 -10.22 -15.39 41.92
C GLN A 245 -9.08 -16.40 42.09
#